data_AF-A0A7R9U7R1-F1
#
_entry.id   AF-A0A7R9U7R1-F1
#
_cell.length_a   1.000
_cell.length_b   1.000
_cell.length_c   1.000
_cell.angle_alpha   90.00
_cell.angle_beta   90.00
_cell.angle_gamma   90.00
#
_symmetry.space_group_name_H-M   'P 1'
#
loop_
_entity.id
_entity.type
_entity.pdbx_description
1 polymer ?
#
loop_
_entity_poly.entity_id
_entity_poly.type
_entity_poly.pdbx_seq_one_letter_code
_entity_poly.pdbx_strand_id
1 'polypeptide(L)'
;EMRARNAVDFDDLILLVWLLLSRDATSRAALQDRFRHILVDEWQDTNISQYSIVKLLFPEKLTGDAHSLFVVGDMDQAIYGWRGAAKDTINKLLHDFRSVKERYQLNENYRSTKEITTVASAVLRKTAATKSIPGSSSRRVRVVRLVDDEQQASFIAREIKMVLEGQDVART
;
A
#
# COMPACT_ATOMS: atom_id res chain seq x y z
N GLU A 1 4.96 17.18 28.83
CA GLU A 1 6.26 17.79 28.46
C GLU A 1 6.28 18.42 27.06
N MET A 2 5.84 17.73 25.99
CA MET A 2 5.86 18.28 24.62
C MET A 2 4.90 19.46 24.38
N ARG A 3 3.65 19.37 24.87
CA ARG A 3 2.69 20.49 24.80
C ARG A 3 3.18 21.79 25.44
N ALA A 4 3.91 21.68 26.55
CA ALA A 4 4.49 22.85 27.23
C ALA A 4 5.62 23.51 26.42
N ARG A 5 6.21 22.80 25.47
CA ARG A 5 7.26 23.28 24.56
C ARG A 5 6.73 23.64 23.17
N ASN A 6 5.42 23.64 22.97
CA ASN A 6 4.79 23.81 21.65
C ASN A 6 5.39 22.87 20.58
N ALA A 7 5.69 21.63 20.97
CA ALA A 7 6.27 20.60 20.13
C ALA A 7 5.25 19.47 19.88
N VAL A 8 5.36 18.83 18.72
CA VAL A 8 4.52 17.71 18.26
C VAL A 8 5.41 16.57 17.78
N ASP A 9 5.03 15.33 18.06
CA ASP A 9 5.63 14.14 17.44
C ASP A 9 4.82 13.64 16.24
N PHE A 10 5.20 12.51 15.66
CA PHE A 10 4.54 11.96 14.47
C PHE A 10 3.09 11.52 14.73
N ASP A 11 2.78 11.00 15.92
CA ASP A 11 1.43 10.55 16.25
C ASP A 11 0.53 11.75 16.55
N ASP A 12 1.10 12.80 17.16
CA ASP A 12 0.44 14.09 17.36
C ASP A 12 0.01 14.72 16.03
N LEU A 13 0.78 14.59 14.94
CA LEU A 13 0.38 15.15 13.64
C LEU A 13 -0.95 14.58 13.15
N ILE A 14 -1.17 13.28 13.32
CA ILE A 14 -2.43 12.62 12.94
C ILE A 14 -3.52 12.96 13.97
N LEU A 15 -3.21 12.85 15.26
CA LEU A 15 -4.17 13.10 16.34
C LEU A 15 -4.70 14.53 16.32
N LEU A 16 -3.85 15.53 16.16
CA LEU A 16 -4.23 16.95 16.17
C LEU A 16 -5.08 17.31 14.95
N VAL A 17 -4.78 16.75 13.78
CA VAL A 17 -5.63 16.91 12.59
C VAL A 17 -7.01 16.29 12.82
N TRP A 18 -7.05 15.07 13.36
CA TRP A 18 -8.32 14.43 13.70
C TRP A 18 -9.12 15.25 14.73
N LEU A 19 -8.46 15.80 15.76
CA LEU A 19 -9.09 16.66 16.77
C LEU A 19 -9.63 17.95 16.16
N LEU A 20 -8.85 18.62 15.31
CA LEU A 20 -9.28 19.83 14.59
C LEU A 20 -10.54 19.53 13.76
N LEU A 21 -10.48 18.51 12.91
CA LEU A 21 -11.59 18.14 12.04
C LEU A 21 -12.82 17.69 12.82
N SER A 22 -12.64 17.04 13.98
CA SER A 22 -13.75 16.57 14.81
C SER A 22 -14.46 17.71 15.52
N ARG A 23 -13.71 18.71 16.00
CA ARG A 23 -14.22 19.77 16.89
C ARG A 23 -14.58 21.07 16.18
N ASP A 24 -13.91 21.40 15.08
CA ASP A 24 -14.13 22.64 14.35
C ASP A 24 -14.81 22.37 13.01
N ALA A 25 -16.13 22.60 12.98
CA ALA A 25 -16.93 22.43 11.78
C ALA A 25 -16.54 23.42 10.66
N THR A 26 -16.06 24.63 11.00
CA THR A 26 -15.66 25.63 10.02
C THR A 26 -14.38 25.20 9.31
N SER A 27 -13.34 24.81 10.06
CA SER A 27 -12.11 24.27 9.47
C SER A 27 -12.38 23.00 8.66
N ARG A 28 -13.21 22.09 9.18
CA ARG A 28 -13.61 20.88 8.45
C ARG A 28 -14.31 21.21 7.13
N ALA A 29 -15.28 22.13 7.12
CA ALA A 29 -16.00 22.52 5.91
C ALA A 29 -15.07 23.19 4.88
N ALA A 30 -14.15 24.06 5.33
CA ALA A 30 -13.16 24.67 4.45
C ALA A 30 -12.25 23.62 3.79
N LEU A 31 -11.84 22.59 4.54
CA LEU A 31 -11.02 21.50 4.00
C LEU A 31 -11.81 20.55 3.10
N GLN A 32 -13.08 20.30 3.40
CA GLN A 32 -14.00 19.53 2.52
C GLN A 32 -14.23 20.23 1.18
N ASP A 33 -14.36 21.56 1.18
CA ASP A 33 -14.51 22.34 -0.06
C ASP A 33 -13.20 22.43 -0.86
N ARG A 34 -12.06 22.48 -0.16
CA ARG A 34 -10.73 22.47 -0.78
C ARG A 34 -10.38 21.12 -1.38
N PHE A 35 -10.63 20.03 -0.65
CA PHE A 35 -10.29 18.66 -1.05
C PHE A 35 -11.52 17.91 -1.54
N ARG A 36 -12.03 18.36 -2.69
CA ARG A 36 -13.21 17.76 -3.31
C ARG A 36 -12.98 16.33 -3.77
N HIS A 37 -11.78 16.05 -4.27
CA HIS A 37 -11.39 14.72 -4.75
C HIS A 37 -10.22 14.22 -3.92
N ILE A 38 -10.41 13.08 -3.26
CA ILE A 38 -9.42 12.47 -2.37
C ILE A 38 -9.00 11.13 -2.98
N LEU A 39 -7.70 10.99 -3.21
CA LEU A 39 -7.05 9.75 -3.62
C LEU A 39 -6.24 9.22 -2.43
N VAL A 40 -6.47 7.97 -2.05
CA VAL A 40 -5.68 7.29 -1.02
C VAL A 40 -5.09 6.03 -1.61
N ASP A 41 -3.76 5.99 -1.70
CA ASP A 41 -3.02 4.80 -2.08
C ASP A 41 -2.61 3.99 -0.84
N GLU A 42 -2.20 2.74 -1.03
CA GLU A 42 -1.75 1.83 0.03
C GLU A 42 -2.75 1.68 1.20
N TRP A 43 -4.05 1.63 0.86
CA TRP A 43 -5.14 1.59 1.85
C TRP A 43 -5.02 0.44 2.85
N GLN A 44 -4.44 -0.69 2.43
CA GLN A 44 -4.25 -1.87 3.27
C GLN A 44 -3.42 -1.60 4.53
N ASP A 45 -2.58 -0.57 4.52
CA ASP A 45 -1.70 -0.20 5.64
C ASP A 45 -2.22 1.00 6.45
N THR A 46 -3.45 1.43 6.18
CA THR A 46 -4.11 2.54 6.89
C THR A 46 -4.57 2.12 8.30
N ASN A 47 -4.30 2.96 9.30
CA ASN A 47 -4.78 2.77 10.68
C ASN A 47 -6.13 3.47 10.94
N ILE A 48 -6.72 3.23 12.12
CA ILE A 48 -8.04 3.77 12.49
C ILE A 48 -8.05 5.31 12.52
N SER A 49 -6.98 5.95 12.98
CA SER A 49 -6.91 7.41 13.08
C SER A 49 -6.89 8.06 11.69
N GLN A 50 -6.07 7.51 10.78
CA GLN A 50 -6.02 7.95 9.39
C GLN A 50 -7.36 7.72 8.67
N TYR A 51 -7.96 6.55 8.85
CA TYR A 51 -9.30 6.25 8.34
C TYR A 51 -10.34 7.27 8.83
N SER A 52 -10.29 7.62 10.12
CA SER A 52 -11.22 8.59 10.73
C SER A 52 -11.08 9.98 10.14
N ILE A 53 -9.85 10.40 9.81
CA ILE A 53 -9.59 11.67 9.10
C ILE A 53 -10.23 11.64 7.72
N VAL A 54 -10.01 10.58 6.94
CA VAL A 54 -10.62 10.44 5.60
C VAL A 54 -12.14 10.51 5.69
N LYS A 55 -12.75 9.82 6.65
CA LYS A 55 -14.20 9.85 6.87
C LYS A 55 -14.72 11.25 7.27
N LEU A 56 -13.94 12.04 8.00
CA LEU A 56 -14.31 13.41 8.34
C LEU A 56 -14.16 14.37 7.15
N LEU A 57 -13.16 14.16 6.29
CA LEU A 57 -12.94 14.95 5.08
C LEU A 57 -13.89 14.56 3.93
N PHE A 58 -14.38 13.32 3.93
CA PHE A 58 -15.33 12.83 2.95
C PHE A 58 -16.44 12.05 3.66
N PRO A 59 -17.43 12.72 4.26
CA PRO A 59 -18.62 12.03 4.75
C PRO A 59 -19.48 11.60 3.56
N GLU A 60 -20.11 10.42 3.65
CA GLU A 60 -20.89 9.79 2.56
C GLU A 60 -21.90 10.74 1.89
N LYS A 61 -22.49 11.67 2.65
CA LYS A 61 -23.42 12.70 2.14
C LYS A 61 -22.85 13.65 1.07
N LEU A 62 -21.52 13.73 0.94
CA LEU A 62 -20.88 14.52 -0.12
C LEU A 62 -20.74 13.75 -1.43
N THR A 63 -21.06 12.45 -1.48
CA THR A 63 -20.89 11.62 -2.67
C THR A 63 -21.72 12.15 -3.85
N GLY A 64 -21.07 12.57 -4.94
CA GLY A 64 -21.71 13.13 -6.13
C GLY A 64 -20.70 13.74 -7.10
N ASP A 65 -21.15 14.41 -8.15
CA ASP A 65 -20.25 14.92 -9.21
C ASP A 65 -19.24 15.97 -8.72
N ALA A 66 -19.54 16.62 -7.58
CA ALA A 66 -18.68 17.64 -7.00
C ALA A 66 -17.62 17.09 -6.03
N HIS A 67 -17.75 15.84 -5.54
CA HIS A 67 -16.79 15.25 -4.59
C HIS A 67 -16.61 13.75 -4.82
N SER A 68 -15.37 13.27 -4.76
CA SER A 68 -15.08 11.83 -4.89
C SER A 68 -13.99 11.35 -3.94
N LEU A 69 -14.11 10.07 -3.54
CA LEU A 69 -13.09 9.33 -2.82
C LEU A 69 -12.69 8.12 -3.68
N PHE A 70 -11.42 8.02 -4.01
CA PHE A 70 -10.84 6.88 -4.69
C PHE A 70 -9.77 6.26 -3.80
N VAL A 71 -9.89 4.97 -3.52
CA VAL A 71 -8.91 4.24 -2.70
C VAL A 71 -8.29 3.12 -3.52
N VAL A 72 -7.00 2.90 -3.32
CA VAL A 72 -6.23 1.81 -3.92
C VAL A 72 -5.56 1.02 -2.81
N GLY A 73 -5.53 -0.29 -2.95
CA GLY A 73 -4.79 -1.15 -2.04
C GLY A 73 -4.80 -2.61 -2.45
N ASP A 74 -3.83 -3.36 -1.94
CA ASP A 74 -3.69 -4.80 -2.14
C ASP A 74 -3.60 -5.49 -0.77
N MET A 75 -4.61 -6.30 -0.44
CA MET A 75 -4.66 -6.98 0.87
C MET A 75 -3.54 -8.00 1.06
N ASP A 76 -2.96 -8.54 -0.02
CA ASP A 76 -1.81 -9.44 0.07
C ASP A 76 -0.50 -8.70 0.37
N GLN A 77 -0.51 -7.37 0.33
CA GLN A 77 0.64 -6.49 0.62
C GLN A 77 0.54 -5.78 1.98
N ALA A 78 -0.46 -6.12 2.80
CA ALA A 78 -0.64 -5.54 4.13
C ALA A 78 0.42 -6.02 5.13
N ILE A 79 1.53 -5.29 5.26
CA ILE A 79 2.68 -5.66 6.09
C ILE A 79 2.86 -4.79 7.34
N TYR A 80 2.15 -3.66 7.47
CA TYR A 80 2.25 -2.76 8.62
C TYR A 80 1.31 -3.09 9.78
N GLY A 81 0.84 -4.34 9.89
CA GLY A 81 -0.06 -4.77 10.98
C GLY A 81 0.50 -4.48 12.38
N TRP A 82 1.82 -4.54 12.57
CA TRP A 82 2.48 -4.22 13.84
C TRP A 82 2.41 -2.74 14.23
N ARG A 83 2.13 -1.83 13.27
CA ARG A 83 1.90 -0.39 13.50
C ARG A 83 0.43 -0.03 13.70
N GLY A 84 -0.43 -1.03 13.88
CA GLY A 84 -1.87 -0.81 14.04
C GLY A 84 -2.61 -0.52 12.73
N ALA A 85 -2.01 -0.82 11.58
CA ALA A 85 -2.77 -0.94 10.33
C ALA A 85 -3.88 -1.97 10.55
N ALA A 86 -5.13 -1.55 10.41
CA ALA A 86 -6.26 -2.40 10.74
C ALA A 86 -6.69 -3.12 9.47
N LYS A 87 -6.55 -4.44 9.42
CA LYS A 87 -7.09 -5.26 8.31
C LYS A 87 -8.59 -5.00 8.08
N ASP A 88 -9.29 -4.54 9.11
CA ASP A 88 -10.70 -4.18 9.05
C ASP A 88 -10.99 -2.79 8.44
N THR A 89 -10.00 -1.95 8.14
CA THR A 89 -10.27 -0.62 7.56
C THR A 89 -10.93 -0.73 6.20
N ILE A 90 -10.58 -1.74 5.39
CA ILE A 90 -11.26 -1.98 4.11
C ILE A 90 -12.72 -2.43 4.32
N ASN A 91 -12.98 -3.29 5.30
CA ASN A 91 -14.34 -3.72 5.62
C ASN A 91 -15.19 -2.55 6.15
N LYS A 92 -14.59 -1.70 6.99
CA LYS A 92 -15.20 -0.46 7.48
C LYS A 92 -15.47 0.52 6.35
N LEU A 93 -14.53 0.68 5.42
CA LEU A 93 -14.73 1.51 4.24
C LEU A 93 -15.92 1.02 3.41
N LEU A 94 -15.97 -0.28 3.10
CA LEU A 94 -17.08 -0.86 2.33
C LEU A 94 -18.43 -0.77 3.08
N HIS A 95 -18.42 -0.82 4.41
CA HIS A 95 -19.61 -0.65 5.23
C HIS A 95 -20.10 0.80 5.33
N ASP A 96 -19.17 1.75 5.49
CA ASP A 96 -19.46 3.16 5.78
C ASP A 96 -19.67 3.99 4.52
N PHE A 97 -19.20 3.51 3.37
CA PHE A 97 -19.43 4.12 2.05
C PHE A 97 -20.25 3.14 1.21
N ARG A 98 -21.54 3.00 1.54
CA ARG A 98 -22.44 2.09 0.81
C ARG A 98 -22.74 2.60 -0.59
N SER A 99 -22.55 3.90 -0.80
CA SER A 99 -22.57 4.54 -2.11
C SER A 99 -21.30 4.33 -2.94
N VAL A 100 -20.38 3.42 -2.57
CA VAL A 100 -19.25 3.02 -3.45
C VAL A 100 -19.84 2.54 -4.76
N LYS A 101 -19.75 3.42 -5.77
CA LYS A 101 -20.41 3.20 -7.05
C LYS A 101 -19.74 2.07 -7.84
N GLU A 102 -18.42 1.92 -7.70
CA GLU A 102 -17.61 1.07 -8.56
C GLU A 102 -16.41 0.45 -7.82
N ARG A 103 -16.20 -0.86 -8.01
CA ARG A 103 -15.01 -1.59 -7.54
C ARG A 103 -14.26 -2.12 -8.76
N TYR A 104 -13.04 -1.65 -8.95
CA TYR A 104 -12.16 -2.14 -10.02
C TYR A 104 -11.17 -3.16 -9.47
N GLN A 105 -11.03 -4.28 -10.15
CA GLN A 105 -10.04 -5.29 -9.80
C GLN A 105 -9.01 -5.39 -10.93
N LEU A 106 -7.75 -5.07 -10.61
CA LEU A 106 -6.65 -5.11 -11.57
C LEU A 106 -5.95 -6.46 -11.45
N ASN A 107 -6.20 -7.36 -12.40
CA ASN A 107 -5.71 -8.74 -12.39
C ASN A 107 -4.49 -8.96 -13.30
N GLU A 108 -4.00 -7.89 -13.93
CA GLU A 108 -2.89 -7.94 -14.88
C GLU A 108 -1.66 -7.26 -14.27
N ASN A 109 -0.54 -7.98 -14.27
CA ASN A 109 0.74 -7.50 -13.79
C ASN A 109 1.57 -6.99 -14.97
N TYR A 110 1.95 -5.71 -14.90
CA TYR A 110 2.77 -5.02 -15.89
C TYR A 110 4.26 -4.86 -15.48
N ARG A 111 4.66 -5.40 -14.32
CA ARG A 111 5.98 -5.18 -13.72
C ARG A 111 6.91 -6.39 -13.83
N SER A 112 6.38 -7.57 -13.58
CA SER A 112 7.14 -8.80 -13.34
C SER A 112 6.82 -9.85 -14.38
N THR A 113 7.78 -10.72 -14.68
CA THR A 113 7.64 -11.82 -15.64
C THR A 113 6.73 -12.92 -15.09
N LYS A 114 6.28 -13.82 -15.96
CA LYS A 114 5.44 -14.96 -15.58
C LYS A 114 6.10 -15.85 -14.52
N GLU A 115 7.41 -16.06 -14.59
CA GLU A 115 8.19 -16.86 -13.64
C GLU A 115 8.13 -16.26 -12.25
N ILE A 116 8.32 -14.94 -12.14
CA ILE A 116 8.23 -14.20 -10.88
C ILE A 116 6.80 -14.23 -10.34
N THR A 117 5.80 -13.92 -11.17
CA THR A 117 4.39 -13.91 -10.70
C THR A 117 3.91 -15.29 -10.30
N THR A 118 4.40 -16.36 -10.96
CA THR A 118 4.09 -17.74 -10.59
C THR A 118 4.64 -18.07 -9.19
N VAL A 119 5.89 -17.73 -8.90
CA VAL A 119 6.47 -17.95 -7.57
C VAL A 119 5.75 -17.12 -6.51
N ALA A 120 5.47 -15.84 -6.78
CA ALA A 120 4.73 -14.99 -5.86
C ALA A 120 3.33 -15.55 -5.54
N SER A 121 2.59 -15.98 -6.55
CA SER A 121 1.27 -16.59 -6.36
C SER A 121 1.33 -17.91 -5.59
N ALA A 122 2.38 -18.72 -5.80
CA ALA A 122 2.59 -19.95 -5.02
C ALA A 122 2.86 -19.65 -3.54
N VAL A 123 3.70 -18.65 -3.23
CA VAL A 123 3.96 -18.19 -1.85
C VAL A 123 2.68 -17.70 -1.17
N LEU A 124 1.87 -16.92 -1.90
CA LEU A 124 0.58 -16.42 -1.43
C LEU A 124 -0.53 -17.49 -1.43
N ARG A 125 -0.22 -18.73 -1.84
CA ARG A 125 -1.17 -19.86 -1.95
C ARG A 125 -2.40 -19.54 -2.82
N LYS A 126 -2.21 -18.74 -3.86
CA LYS A 126 -3.25 -18.42 -4.84
C LYS A 126 -3.41 -19.57 -5.83
N THR A 127 -4.66 -19.84 -6.25
CA THR A 127 -5.00 -20.94 -7.17
C THR A 127 -4.51 -20.70 -8.61
N ALA A 128 -4.25 -19.44 -8.97
CA ALA A 128 -3.72 -19.06 -10.27
C ALA A 128 -2.69 -17.94 -10.14
N ALA A 129 -1.71 -17.95 -11.05
CA ALA A 129 -0.73 -16.88 -11.16
C ALA A 129 -1.39 -15.60 -11.71
N THR A 130 -0.99 -14.44 -11.20
CA THR A 130 -1.38 -13.16 -11.80
C THR A 130 -0.87 -13.10 -13.24
N LYS A 131 -1.76 -12.74 -14.18
CA LYS A 131 -1.43 -12.65 -15.60
C LYS A 131 -0.35 -11.61 -15.81
N SER A 132 0.83 -12.04 -16.28
CA SER A 132 1.96 -11.17 -16.60
C SER A 132 1.85 -10.68 -18.04
N ILE A 133 1.93 -9.37 -18.24
CA ILE A 133 1.97 -8.71 -19.55
C ILE A 133 3.38 -8.40 -20.08
N PRO A 134 4.39 -8.09 -19.23
CA PRO A 134 5.75 -7.94 -19.71
C PRO A 134 6.14 -9.19 -20.50
N GLY A 135 6.66 -8.98 -21.70
CA GLY A 135 7.00 -10.05 -22.64
C GLY A 135 7.84 -11.16 -22.00
N SER A 136 7.87 -12.32 -22.66
CA SER A 136 8.51 -13.54 -22.18
C SER A 136 10.02 -13.36 -21.92
N SER A 137 10.39 -12.98 -20.70
CA SER A 137 11.73 -13.26 -20.18
C SER A 137 11.72 -14.66 -19.61
N SER A 138 12.58 -15.54 -20.12
CA SER A 138 12.61 -16.97 -19.77
C SER A 138 13.45 -17.29 -18.53
N ARG A 139 13.94 -16.26 -17.81
CA ARG A 139 14.81 -16.47 -16.65
C ARG A 139 14.00 -17.02 -15.48
N ARG A 140 14.34 -18.25 -15.07
CA ARG A 140 13.74 -18.89 -13.90
C ARG A 140 14.18 -18.20 -12.62
N VAL A 141 13.28 -18.14 -11.65
CA VAL A 141 13.61 -17.75 -10.27
C VAL A 141 14.55 -18.80 -9.68
N ARG A 142 15.72 -18.37 -9.17
CA ARG A 142 16.74 -19.23 -8.55
C ARG A 142 16.61 -19.16 -7.02
N VAL A 143 16.74 -20.31 -6.36
CA VAL A 143 16.88 -20.41 -4.91
C VAL A 143 18.24 -21.03 -4.63
N VAL A 144 19.12 -20.27 -3.96
CA VAL A 144 20.48 -20.69 -3.66
C VAL A 144 20.61 -20.83 -2.15
N ARG A 145 21.11 -21.98 -1.69
CA ARG A 145 21.38 -22.24 -0.28
C ARG A 145 22.89 -22.09 -0.03
N LEU A 146 23.23 -21.29 0.96
CA LEU A 146 24.61 -21.03 1.37
C LEU A 146 24.76 -21.40 2.86
N VAL A 147 26.00 -21.57 3.30
CA VAL A 147 26.29 -22.11 4.64
C VAL A 147 26.08 -21.06 5.72
N ASP A 148 26.44 -19.80 5.44
CA ASP A 148 26.44 -18.69 6.40
C ASP A 148 26.19 -17.34 5.69
N ASP A 149 26.03 -16.29 6.50
CA ASP A 149 25.73 -14.92 6.04
C ASP A 149 26.91 -14.30 5.27
N GLU A 150 28.15 -14.67 5.58
CA GLU A 150 29.35 -14.16 4.89
C GLU A 150 29.43 -14.68 3.45
N GLN A 151 29.14 -15.96 3.27
CA GLN A 151 29.00 -16.58 1.95
C GLN A 151 27.80 -16.03 1.19
N GLN A 152 26.69 -15.73 1.87
CA GLN A 152 25.53 -15.07 1.26
C GLN A 152 25.88 -13.67 0.75
N ALA A 153 26.51 -12.84 1.57
CA ALA A 153 26.93 -11.51 1.17
C ALA A 153 27.90 -11.56 -0.01
N SER A 154 28.89 -12.46 0.06
CA SER A 154 29.87 -12.66 -1.01
C SER A 154 29.23 -13.15 -2.31
N PHE A 155 28.27 -14.07 -2.23
CA PHE A 155 27.51 -14.54 -3.38
C PHE A 155 26.73 -13.41 -4.05
N ILE A 156 25.97 -12.63 -3.27
CA ILE A 156 25.19 -11.49 -3.79
C ILE A 156 26.10 -10.45 -4.46
N ALA A 157 27.23 -10.10 -3.83
CA ALA A 157 28.17 -9.14 -4.39
C ALA A 157 28.76 -9.62 -5.73
N ARG A 158 29.07 -10.93 -5.84
CA ARG A 158 29.53 -11.53 -7.11
C ARG A 158 28.44 -11.51 -8.18
N GLU A 159 27.21 -11.89 -7.86
CA GLU A 159 26.08 -11.86 -8.81
C GLU A 159 25.85 -10.45 -9.35
N ILE A 160 25.85 -9.44 -8.48
CA ILE A 160 25.71 -8.03 -8.87
C ILE A 160 26.85 -7.62 -9.80
N LYS A 161 28.11 -7.96 -9.47
CA LYS A 161 29.26 -7.66 -10.32
C LYS A 161 29.12 -8.30 -11.71
N MET A 162 28.70 -9.56 -11.78
CA MET A 162 28.48 -10.25 -13.06
C MET A 162 27.39 -9.57 -13.91
N VAL A 163 26.27 -9.13 -13.30
CA VAL A 163 25.23 -8.36 -14.01
C VAL A 163 25.81 -7.06 -14.59
N LEU A 164 26.58 -6.32 -13.80
CA LEU A 164 27.17 -5.04 -14.21
C LEU A 164 28.20 -5.21 -15.34
N GLU A 165 28.93 -6.32 -15.35
CA GLU A 165 29.88 -6.69 -16.41
C GLU A 165 29.20 -7.30 -17.65
N GLY A 166 27.87 -7.38 -17.68
CA GLY A 166 27.10 -7.95 -18.79
C GLY A 166 27.20 -9.47 -18.91
N GLN A 167 27.68 -10.15 -17.88
CA GLN A 167 27.78 -11.61 -17.84
C GLN A 167 26.41 -12.23 -17.53
N ASP A 168 26.10 -13.35 -18.17
CA ASP A 168 24.84 -14.05 -17.94
C ASP A 168 24.89 -14.86 -16.64
N VAL A 169 24.25 -14.31 -15.61
CA VAL A 169 24.12 -14.88 -14.27
C VAL A 169 23.35 -16.22 -14.26
N ALA A 170 22.70 -16.59 -15.36
CA ALA A 170 21.89 -17.80 -15.47
C ALA A 170 22.69 -19.12 -15.57
N ARG A 171 24.03 -19.08 -15.62
CA ARG A 171 24.88 -20.26 -15.88
C ARG A 171 25.51 -20.95 -14.67
N THR A 172 25.25 -20.49 -13.45
CA THR A 172 25.76 -21.11 -12.20
C THR A 172 24.64 -21.45 -11.24
#